data_AF-A0AAN7HFG5-F1
#
_entry.id   AF-A0AAN7HFG5-F1
#
_cell.length_a   1.000
_cell.length_b   1.000
_cell.length_c   1.000
_cell.angle_alpha   90.00
_cell.angle_beta   90.00
_cell.angle_gamma   90.00
#
_symmetry.space_group_name_H-M   'P 1'
#
loop_
_entity.id
_entity.type
_entity.pdbx_description
1 polymer ?
#
loop_
_entity_poly.entity_id
_entity_poly.type
_entity_poly.pdbx_seq_one_letter_code
_entity_poly.pdbx_strand_id
1 'polypeptide(L)'
;MASSSKTYIVEHLDPELGAWSELEYLAIARESQDAGAKFCLSSLPPSFKVPDALNEIPAFKAETRGVEELYAADKSRVCLLDPAAASDLSPEDGDKFDAFLFGGILGDDPPRDRTSELRKKGFDGRRLGPVQMTTDTAVRVTRLVVQGKTPLKEISYLDHPELKFNEHESTEMPFRYVKGKDGEPIMPEDSPKRCMNLFFHITMDGVPPLFEIYPPLINTACPWATTIEDLRDLYKCPSTGAVTTRTSLIAGFDHDPARHQYAFFNSTLTSPVQNASLNSLGYSPLTLETYLGFIRTISADLPARSSKGFIVSVTGTPEDIAASYKLIASTAQDVRFPLAMEINLSCPNIPNRPPPAYSEQELSIYLTHLRQAVAQVTNRIPVGLKTPPYTYATQYQSLISALEAAVPDDDGGCGGNERGACPISFITATNTLGSCLLLSPPPPSSPDSHPASPVLPGSGLGGMAGAPLHPLSLGNVYTIRRMLDEKGDKKLGRHVRVVGVGGVSDAAGYKRMRAAGADVVGLATALGLRGLGVFRDIEGGLEEEEGGSSGW
;
A
#
# COMPACT_ATOMS: atom_id res chain seq x y z
N MET A 1 -0.61 45.07 -29.43
CA MET A 1 -1.29 45.02 -28.11
C MET A 1 -0.65 43.89 -27.34
N ALA A 2 -0.19 44.12 -26.10
CA ALA A 2 0.37 43.04 -25.30
C ALA A 2 -0.74 42.00 -25.06
N SER A 3 -0.55 40.76 -25.52
CA SER A 3 -1.44 39.65 -25.18
C SER A 3 -1.56 39.58 -23.66
N SER A 4 -2.78 39.68 -23.12
CA SER A 4 -2.99 39.52 -21.68
C SER A 4 -2.51 38.12 -21.29
N SER A 5 -1.65 38.04 -20.28
CA SER A 5 -1.22 36.75 -19.73
C SER A 5 -2.45 35.99 -19.22
N LYS A 6 -2.67 34.78 -19.72
CA LYS A 6 -3.80 33.94 -19.32
C LYS A 6 -3.58 33.36 -17.94
N THR A 7 -4.67 33.15 -17.19
CA THR A 7 -4.63 32.52 -15.87
C THR A 7 -5.45 31.23 -15.87
N TYR A 8 -4.81 30.11 -15.55
CA TYR A 8 -5.47 28.83 -15.32
C TYR A 8 -5.73 28.67 -13.83
N ILE A 9 -6.98 28.45 -13.45
CA ILE A 9 -7.42 28.42 -12.05
C ILE A 9 -8.00 27.05 -11.75
N VAL A 10 -7.36 26.30 -10.87
CA VAL A 10 -7.95 25.06 -10.35
C VAL A 10 -8.47 25.35 -8.95
N GLU A 11 -9.77 25.15 -8.75
CA GLU A 11 -10.39 25.33 -7.44
C GLU A 11 -10.22 24.05 -6.63
N HIS A 12 -9.22 24.04 -5.73
CA HIS A 12 -8.88 22.87 -4.92
C HIS A 12 -9.77 22.83 -3.68
N LEU A 13 -10.66 21.85 -3.62
CA LEU A 13 -11.69 21.73 -2.58
C LEU A 13 -11.37 20.67 -1.52
N ASP A 14 -10.20 20.03 -1.62
CA ASP A 14 -9.78 19.00 -0.68
C ASP A 14 -8.92 19.60 0.46
N PRO A 15 -8.99 19.03 1.68
CA PRO A 15 -8.24 19.56 2.83
C PRO A 15 -6.73 19.29 2.76
N GLU A 16 -6.31 18.31 1.96
CA GLU A 16 -4.92 17.92 1.73
C GLU A 16 -4.62 17.74 0.25
N LEU A 17 -3.36 17.94 -0.14
CA LEU A 17 -2.89 17.68 -1.50
C LEU A 17 -2.43 16.23 -1.64
N GLY A 18 -3.16 15.44 -2.42
CA GLY A 18 -2.72 14.09 -2.79
C GLY A 18 -1.49 14.11 -3.72
N ALA A 19 -0.68 13.05 -3.68
CA ALA A 19 0.56 12.97 -4.47
C ALA A 19 0.34 13.06 -5.98
N TRP A 20 -0.83 12.64 -6.49
CA TRP A 20 -1.19 12.82 -7.90
C TRP A 20 -1.42 14.26 -8.26
N SER A 21 -2.26 14.93 -7.47
CA SER A 21 -2.63 16.31 -7.69
C SER A 21 -1.42 17.21 -7.56
N GLU A 22 -0.46 16.86 -6.70
CA GLU A 22 0.85 17.52 -6.67
C GLU A 22 1.58 17.40 -8.02
N LEU A 23 1.65 16.22 -8.63
CA LEU A 23 2.26 16.03 -9.95
C LEU A 23 1.49 16.77 -11.05
N GLU A 24 0.16 16.70 -11.06
CA GLU A 24 -0.69 17.43 -12.00
C GLU A 24 -0.45 18.95 -11.86
N TYR A 25 -0.45 19.47 -10.63
CA TYR A 25 -0.27 20.89 -10.36
C TYR A 25 1.14 21.36 -10.71
N LEU A 26 2.17 20.54 -10.48
CA LEU A 26 3.54 20.82 -10.92
C LEU A 26 3.63 20.88 -12.44
N ALA A 27 3.01 19.92 -13.14
CA ALA A 27 2.96 19.93 -14.60
C ALA A 27 2.24 21.18 -15.12
N ILE A 28 1.07 21.52 -14.56
CA ILE A 28 0.32 22.71 -14.92
C ILE A 28 1.15 23.97 -14.67
N ALA A 29 1.82 24.07 -13.52
CA ALA A 29 2.64 25.22 -13.14
C ALA A 29 3.80 25.44 -14.13
N ARG A 30 4.57 24.38 -14.42
CA ARG A 30 5.72 24.42 -15.35
C ARG A 30 5.27 24.77 -16.76
N GLU A 31 4.27 24.06 -17.27
CA GLU A 31 3.81 24.29 -18.63
C GLU A 31 3.11 25.66 -18.79
N SER A 32 2.48 26.19 -17.74
CA SER A 32 1.94 27.55 -17.75
C SER A 32 3.06 28.58 -17.79
N GLN A 33 4.14 28.38 -17.02
CA GLN A 33 5.31 29.25 -17.05
C GLN A 33 5.94 29.30 -18.45
N ASP A 34 6.16 28.13 -19.06
CA ASP A 34 6.76 28.02 -20.40
C ASP A 34 5.92 28.72 -21.47
N ALA A 35 4.61 28.80 -21.26
CA ALA A 35 3.67 29.47 -22.15
C ALA A 35 3.40 30.94 -21.80
N GLY A 36 4.10 31.53 -20.81
CA GLY A 36 3.88 32.91 -20.37
C GLY A 36 2.51 33.15 -19.69
N ALA A 37 1.91 32.08 -19.17
CA ALA A 37 0.65 32.08 -18.44
C ALA A 37 0.88 31.99 -16.93
N LYS A 38 -0.20 32.13 -16.16
CA LYS A 38 -0.22 31.96 -14.71
C LYS A 38 -1.05 30.75 -14.34
N PHE A 39 -0.69 30.11 -13.24
CA PHE A 39 -1.47 29.04 -12.62
C PHE A 39 -1.85 29.42 -11.19
N CYS A 40 -3.12 29.27 -10.84
CA CYS A 40 -3.65 29.60 -9.53
C CYS A 40 -4.38 28.39 -8.93
N LEU A 41 -4.00 28.02 -7.70
CA LEU A 41 -4.85 27.19 -6.85
C LEU A 41 -5.67 28.10 -5.96
N SER A 42 -6.99 28.09 -6.11
CA SER A 42 -7.93 28.91 -5.34
C SER A 42 -8.71 28.10 -4.32
N SER A 43 -9.39 28.79 -3.40
CA SER A 43 -10.20 28.21 -2.32
C SER A 43 -9.42 27.31 -1.35
N LEU A 44 -8.10 27.54 -1.22
CA LEU A 44 -7.26 26.75 -0.32
C LEU A 44 -7.60 27.04 1.16
N PRO A 45 -7.72 26.01 2.02
CA PRO A 45 -7.92 26.25 3.45
C PRO A 45 -6.71 26.98 4.05
N PRO A 46 -6.86 27.82 5.09
CA PRO A 46 -5.74 28.53 5.71
C PRO A 46 -4.63 27.61 6.26
N SER A 47 -4.96 26.36 6.57
CA SER A 47 -4.04 25.34 7.03
C SER A 47 -3.34 24.57 5.90
N PHE A 48 -3.70 24.82 4.64
CA PHE A 48 -3.15 24.12 3.49
C PHE A 48 -1.67 24.41 3.33
N LYS A 49 -0.85 23.36 3.26
CA LYS A 49 0.58 23.48 3.01
C LYS A 49 0.85 23.27 1.53
N VAL A 50 1.17 24.36 0.85
CA VAL A 50 1.62 24.30 -0.54
C VAL A 50 3.00 23.64 -0.59
N PRO A 51 3.21 22.61 -1.45
CA PRO A 51 4.53 22.03 -1.67
C PRO A 51 5.58 23.07 -2.07
N ASP A 52 6.80 22.94 -1.53
CA ASP A 52 7.91 23.85 -1.83
C ASP A 52 8.21 23.90 -3.34
N ALA A 53 8.16 22.74 -4.00
CA ALA A 53 8.36 22.64 -5.45
C ALA A 53 7.37 23.45 -6.29
N LEU A 54 6.14 23.68 -5.80
CA LEU A 54 5.17 24.56 -6.46
C LEU A 54 5.49 26.03 -6.20
N ASN A 55 5.87 26.38 -4.97
CA ASN A 55 6.26 27.75 -4.59
C ASN A 55 7.53 28.22 -5.32
N GLU A 56 8.39 27.29 -5.75
CA GLU A 56 9.57 27.58 -6.55
C GLU A 56 9.26 27.96 -8.00
N ILE A 57 8.02 27.81 -8.48
CA ILE A 57 7.64 28.11 -9.87
C ILE A 57 7.02 29.52 -9.93
N PRO A 58 7.69 30.53 -10.51
CA PRO A 58 7.20 31.91 -10.60
C PRO A 58 5.78 32.10 -11.15
N ALA A 59 5.33 31.22 -12.05
CA ALA A 59 3.99 31.29 -12.64
C ALA A 59 2.87 30.82 -11.70
N PHE A 60 3.22 30.13 -10.61
CA PHE A 60 2.28 29.55 -9.66
C PHE A 60 1.87 30.54 -8.56
N LYS A 61 0.59 30.49 -8.18
CA LYS A 61 0.04 31.24 -7.04
C LYS A 61 -0.94 30.38 -6.24
N ALA A 62 -0.80 30.41 -4.92
CA ALA A 62 -1.77 29.88 -3.98
C ALA A 62 -2.67 31.00 -3.45
N GLU A 63 -3.99 30.78 -3.43
CA GLU A 63 -4.99 31.72 -2.93
C GLU A 63 -5.98 31.00 -2.01
N THR A 64 -6.19 31.57 -0.81
CA THR A 64 -7.23 31.09 0.11
C THR A 64 -8.63 31.54 -0.31
N ARG A 65 -8.70 32.56 -1.17
CA ARG A 65 -9.96 33.12 -1.68
C ARG A 65 -10.45 32.29 -2.85
N GLY A 66 -11.78 32.17 -2.97
CA GLY A 66 -12.39 31.50 -4.11
C GLY A 66 -12.44 32.39 -5.35
N VAL A 67 -12.65 31.77 -6.51
CA VAL A 67 -12.68 32.47 -7.80
C VAL A 67 -13.75 33.58 -7.87
N GLU A 68 -14.86 33.42 -7.15
CA GLU A 68 -15.90 34.46 -7.06
C GLU A 68 -15.42 35.73 -6.39
N GLU A 69 -14.55 35.61 -5.40
CA GLU A 69 -13.96 36.75 -4.73
C GLU A 69 -12.83 37.35 -5.57
N LEU A 70 -11.98 36.49 -6.15
CA LEU A 70 -10.87 36.92 -7.01
C LEU A 70 -11.33 37.71 -8.24
N TYR A 71 -12.50 37.35 -8.80
CA TYR A 71 -13.08 37.97 -10.00
C TYR A 71 -14.42 38.67 -9.73
N ALA A 72 -14.68 39.08 -8.48
CA ALA A 72 -15.93 39.73 -8.08
C ALA A 72 -16.26 40.98 -8.92
N ALA A 73 -15.24 41.72 -9.35
CA ALA A 73 -15.39 42.94 -10.12
C ALA A 73 -15.85 42.69 -11.57
N ASP A 74 -15.49 41.53 -12.15
CA ASP A 74 -15.84 41.20 -13.52
C ASP A 74 -15.74 39.68 -13.78
N LYS A 75 -16.86 38.98 -13.57
CA LYS A 75 -16.97 37.54 -13.83
C LYS A 75 -16.96 37.20 -15.32
N SER A 76 -17.23 38.16 -16.22
CA SER A 76 -17.32 37.92 -17.67
C SER A 76 -15.97 37.55 -18.31
N ARG A 77 -14.87 37.81 -17.59
CA ARG A 77 -13.49 37.47 -17.98
C ARG A 77 -13.10 36.02 -17.66
N VAL A 78 -13.95 35.28 -16.96
CA VAL A 78 -13.69 33.90 -16.51
C VAL A 78 -14.53 32.93 -17.32
N CYS A 79 -13.87 31.96 -17.95
CA CYS A 79 -14.49 30.81 -18.59
C CYS A 79 -14.46 29.61 -17.63
N LEU A 80 -15.61 29.03 -17.32
CA LEU A 80 -15.70 27.77 -16.58
C LEU A 80 -15.60 26.59 -17.56
N LEU A 81 -14.65 25.68 -17.32
CA LEU A 81 -14.55 24.44 -18.08
C LEU A 81 -15.45 23.41 -17.42
N ASP A 82 -16.52 23.04 -18.12
CA ASP A 82 -17.59 22.19 -17.60
C ASP A 82 -18.09 21.22 -18.67
N PRO A 83 -18.12 19.89 -18.40
CA PRO A 83 -18.68 18.91 -19.33
C PRO A 83 -20.15 19.16 -19.73
N ALA A 84 -20.93 19.83 -18.88
CA ALA A 84 -22.33 20.16 -19.10
C ALA A 84 -22.54 21.49 -19.87
N ALA A 85 -21.48 22.20 -20.26
CA ALA A 85 -21.62 23.45 -20.99
C ALA A 85 -22.23 23.24 -22.39
N ALA A 86 -22.94 24.26 -22.90
CA ALA A 86 -23.66 24.16 -24.17
C ALA A 86 -22.76 24.22 -25.41
N SER A 87 -21.52 24.70 -25.28
CA SER A 87 -20.59 24.93 -26.38
C SER A 87 -19.20 24.43 -26.05
N ASP A 88 -18.48 23.98 -27.06
CA ASP A 88 -17.09 23.54 -26.93
C ASP A 88 -16.15 24.74 -26.94
N LEU A 89 -15.02 24.62 -26.26
CA LEU A 89 -13.96 25.64 -26.24
C LEU A 89 -13.40 25.85 -27.65
N SER A 90 -13.28 27.12 -28.07
CA SER A 90 -12.72 27.48 -29.38
C SER A 90 -11.54 28.46 -29.26
N PRO A 91 -10.71 28.62 -30.31
CA PRO A 91 -9.59 29.57 -30.30
C PRO A 91 -9.99 31.02 -30.01
N GLU A 92 -11.19 31.43 -30.41
CA GLU A 92 -11.76 32.77 -30.20
C GLU A 92 -12.05 33.05 -28.71
N ASP A 93 -12.31 32.01 -27.91
CA ASP A 93 -12.48 32.14 -26.46
C ASP A 93 -11.20 32.67 -25.79
N GLY A 94 -10.03 32.45 -26.40
CA GLY A 94 -8.77 33.05 -25.98
C GLY A 94 -8.69 34.57 -26.14
N ASP A 95 -9.57 35.18 -26.93
CA ASP A 95 -9.66 36.64 -27.06
C ASP A 95 -10.75 37.22 -26.14
N LYS A 96 -11.70 36.38 -25.70
CA LYS A 96 -12.81 36.75 -24.83
C LYS A 96 -12.47 36.64 -23.34
N PHE A 97 -11.75 35.59 -22.94
CA PHE A 97 -11.50 35.28 -21.53
C PHE A 97 -10.02 35.44 -21.18
N ASP A 98 -9.75 35.95 -19.97
CA ASP A 98 -8.41 36.05 -19.42
C ASP A 98 -8.11 34.94 -18.40
N ALA A 99 -9.16 34.33 -17.86
CA ALA A 99 -9.08 33.29 -16.86
C ALA A 99 -9.92 32.06 -17.24
N PHE A 100 -9.37 30.87 -16.97
CA PHE A 100 -9.97 29.59 -17.27
C PHE A 100 -10.05 28.77 -15.97
N LEU A 101 -11.26 28.47 -15.53
CA LEU A 101 -11.58 27.88 -14.24
C LEU A 101 -11.92 26.40 -14.39
N PHE A 102 -11.30 25.57 -13.56
CA PHE A 102 -11.51 24.12 -13.47
C PHE A 102 -12.01 23.79 -12.06
N GLY A 103 -13.15 23.09 -11.97
CA GLY A 103 -13.73 22.74 -10.67
C GLY A 103 -13.18 21.44 -10.10
N GLY A 104 -12.36 21.54 -9.05
CA GLY A 104 -11.80 20.38 -8.34
C GLY A 104 -10.70 19.64 -9.10
N ILE A 105 -10.19 18.56 -8.48
CA ILE A 105 -9.35 17.57 -9.17
C ILE A 105 -10.22 16.84 -10.19
N LEU A 106 -9.92 17.04 -11.47
CA LEU A 106 -10.56 16.37 -12.59
C LEU A 106 -9.88 15.01 -12.76
N GLY A 107 -10.29 14.01 -11.98
CA GLY A 107 -9.63 12.70 -11.99
C GLY A 107 -10.40 11.56 -11.36
N ASP A 108 -11.63 11.79 -10.90
CA ASP A 108 -12.50 10.70 -10.42
C ASP A 108 -13.18 10.04 -11.64
N ASP A 109 -13.13 8.71 -11.73
CA ASP A 109 -13.95 7.92 -12.65
C ASP A 109 -14.80 6.92 -11.84
N PRO A 110 -16.14 7.04 -11.80
CA PRO A 110 -16.96 8.02 -12.54
C PRO A 110 -16.86 9.46 -11.99
N PRO A 111 -17.11 10.49 -12.82
CA PRO A 111 -16.99 11.89 -12.42
C PRO A 111 -17.97 12.29 -11.29
N ARG A 112 -17.47 12.90 -10.21
CA ARG A 112 -18.25 13.35 -9.05
C ARG A 112 -19.01 14.67 -9.22
N ASP A 113 -19.20 15.14 -10.45
CA ASP A 113 -19.90 16.39 -10.83
C ASP A 113 -19.52 17.66 -10.01
N ARG A 114 -18.23 17.80 -9.65
CA ARG A 114 -17.75 18.85 -8.73
C ARG A 114 -17.91 20.28 -9.27
N THR A 115 -18.09 20.47 -10.58
CA THR A 115 -18.36 21.80 -11.17
C THR A 115 -19.81 22.28 -10.97
N SER A 116 -20.73 21.44 -10.47
CA SER A 116 -22.14 21.78 -10.26
C SER A 116 -22.37 23.01 -9.38
N GLU A 117 -21.56 23.19 -8.33
CA GLU A 117 -21.59 24.38 -7.47
C GLU A 117 -21.05 25.62 -8.20
N LEU A 118 -20.14 25.45 -9.15
CA LEU A 118 -19.58 26.55 -9.95
C LEU A 118 -20.52 27.02 -11.06
N ARG A 119 -21.33 26.12 -11.63
CA ARG A 119 -22.36 26.49 -12.64
C ARG A 119 -23.34 27.53 -12.12
N LYS A 120 -23.67 27.46 -10.82
CA LYS A 120 -24.63 28.36 -10.18
C LYS A 120 -24.09 29.78 -9.99
N LYS A 121 -22.79 30.01 -10.25
CA LYS A 121 -22.08 31.26 -9.94
C LYS A 121 -22.01 32.27 -11.09
N GLY A 122 -22.62 31.95 -12.23
CA GLY A 122 -22.80 32.88 -13.36
C GLY A 122 -21.59 33.02 -14.27
N PHE A 123 -20.73 32.00 -14.36
CA PHE A 123 -19.62 31.95 -15.30
C PHE A 123 -20.05 31.43 -16.68
N ASP A 124 -19.43 31.92 -17.74
CA ASP A 124 -19.64 31.38 -19.08
C ASP A 124 -18.94 30.02 -19.20
N GLY A 125 -19.71 28.99 -19.56
CA GLY A 125 -19.21 27.61 -19.66
C GLY A 125 -18.68 27.22 -21.05
N ARG A 126 -17.61 26.41 -21.08
CA ARG A 126 -17.14 25.68 -22.28
C ARG A 126 -16.81 24.23 -21.97
N ARG A 127 -17.02 23.34 -22.93
CA ARG A 127 -16.60 21.93 -22.85
C ARG A 127 -15.24 21.72 -23.49
N LEU A 128 -14.50 20.74 -22.98
CA LEU A 128 -13.26 20.22 -23.59
C LEU A 128 -13.50 18.93 -24.41
N GLY A 129 -14.76 18.66 -24.73
CA GLY A 129 -15.20 17.46 -25.43
C GLY A 129 -15.90 16.45 -24.51
N PRO A 130 -16.31 15.30 -25.08
CA PRO A 130 -17.17 14.33 -24.39
C PRO A 130 -16.43 13.31 -23.52
N VAL A 131 -15.10 13.18 -23.67
CA VAL A 131 -14.28 12.22 -22.91
C VAL A 131 -13.54 12.96 -21.81
N GLN A 132 -13.56 12.39 -20.60
CA GLN A 132 -12.93 12.96 -19.44
C GLN A 132 -11.40 13.01 -19.58
N MET A 133 -10.80 14.07 -19.04
CA MET A 133 -9.36 14.31 -19.01
C MET A 133 -8.90 14.45 -17.56
N THR A 134 -7.63 14.13 -17.31
CA THR A 134 -6.95 14.51 -16.06
C THR A 134 -6.87 16.04 -15.93
N THR A 135 -6.64 16.57 -14.74
CA THR A 135 -6.62 18.02 -14.50
C THR A 135 -5.53 18.69 -15.33
N ASP A 136 -4.33 18.11 -15.36
CA ASP A 136 -3.21 18.62 -16.15
C ASP A 136 -3.52 18.58 -17.65
N THR A 137 -4.11 17.48 -18.14
CA THR A 137 -4.52 17.35 -19.54
C THR A 137 -5.59 18.38 -19.91
N ALA A 138 -6.59 18.59 -19.05
CA ALA A 138 -7.64 19.57 -19.28
C ALA A 138 -7.07 21.00 -19.40
N VAL A 139 -6.13 21.37 -18.53
CA VAL A 139 -5.45 22.66 -18.60
C VAL A 139 -4.56 22.75 -19.85
N ARG A 140 -3.83 21.68 -20.18
CA ARG A 140 -2.98 21.59 -21.39
C ARG A 140 -3.80 21.77 -22.66
N VAL A 141 -4.93 21.06 -22.79
CA VAL A 141 -5.85 21.19 -23.92
C VAL A 141 -6.40 22.61 -24.01
N THR A 142 -6.86 23.16 -22.88
CA THR A 142 -7.34 24.55 -22.83
C THR A 142 -6.28 25.51 -23.37
N ARG A 143 -5.02 25.34 -22.97
CA ARG A 143 -3.90 26.16 -23.43
C ARG A 143 -3.58 25.99 -24.91
N LEU A 144 -3.59 24.76 -25.42
CA LEU A 144 -3.42 24.49 -26.85
C LEU A 144 -4.51 25.19 -27.69
N VAL A 145 -5.75 25.24 -27.18
CA VAL A 145 -6.86 25.92 -27.87
C VAL A 145 -6.73 27.44 -27.79
N VAL A 146 -6.62 28.00 -26.59
CA VAL A 146 -6.81 29.46 -26.40
C VAL A 146 -5.54 30.26 -26.64
N GLN A 147 -4.37 29.68 -26.35
CA GLN A 147 -3.06 30.31 -26.60
C GLN A 147 -2.41 29.76 -27.87
N GLY A 148 -2.45 28.44 -28.07
CA GLY A 148 -1.91 27.80 -29.27
C GLY A 148 -2.76 28.01 -30.52
N LYS A 149 -3.99 28.50 -30.37
CA LYS A 149 -4.98 28.72 -31.44
C LYS A 149 -5.26 27.45 -32.25
N THR A 150 -5.08 26.27 -31.63
CA THR A 150 -5.39 24.96 -32.22
C THR A 150 -6.86 24.62 -31.96
N PRO A 151 -7.72 24.45 -32.97
CA PRO A 151 -9.09 24.00 -32.76
C PRO A 151 -9.14 22.70 -31.95
N LEU A 152 -10.09 22.58 -31.00
CA LEU A 152 -10.20 21.44 -30.09
C LEU A 152 -10.21 20.07 -30.80
N LYS A 153 -10.83 20.02 -31.99
CA LYS A 153 -10.94 18.84 -32.86
C LYS A 153 -9.64 18.46 -33.60
N GLU A 154 -8.67 19.36 -33.66
CA GLU A 154 -7.38 19.16 -34.36
C GLU A 154 -6.26 18.70 -33.41
N ILE A 155 -6.51 18.73 -32.10
CA ILE A 155 -5.59 18.17 -31.11
C ILE A 155 -5.60 16.64 -31.26
N SER A 156 -4.41 16.05 -31.33
CA SER A 156 -4.25 14.61 -31.36
C SER A 156 -4.38 14.04 -29.96
N TYR A 157 -5.28 13.06 -29.79
CA TYR A 157 -5.58 12.45 -28.50
C TYR A 157 -5.22 10.96 -28.48
N LEU A 158 -5.00 10.44 -27.28
CA LEU A 158 -5.07 9.03 -26.96
C LEU A 158 -6.21 8.85 -25.95
N ASP A 159 -7.23 8.10 -26.36
CA ASP A 159 -8.37 7.76 -25.51
C ASP A 159 -8.07 6.44 -24.83
N HIS A 160 -8.07 6.48 -23.50
CA HIS A 160 -7.78 5.34 -22.64
C HIS A 160 -6.48 4.60 -23.00
N PRO A 161 -5.32 5.28 -22.98
CA PRO A 161 -4.06 4.65 -23.36
C PRO A 161 -3.69 3.51 -22.42
N GLU A 162 -3.18 2.42 -22.99
CA GLU A 162 -2.53 1.33 -22.26
C GLU A 162 -1.07 1.69 -21.98
N LEU A 163 -0.73 1.92 -20.72
CA LEU A 163 0.64 2.11 -20.26
C LEU A 163 1.28 0.74 -20.01
N LYS A 164 2.31 0.37 -20.78
CA LYS A 164 3.08 -0.86 -20.57
C LYS A 164 4.31 -0.58 -19.73
N PHE A 165 4.40 -1.22 -18.57
CA PHE A 165 5.51 -1.07 -17.63
C PHE A 165 6.60 -2.12 -17.85
N ASN A 166 6.22 -3.33 -18.30
CA ASN A 166 7.14 -4.40 -18.74
C ASN A 166 6.39 -5.44 -19.60
N GLU A 167 7.04 -6.56 -19.96
CA GLU A 167 6.46 -7.63 -20.79
C GLU A 167 5.18 -8.27 -20.22
N HIS A 168 4.90 -8.09 -18.92
CA HIS A 168 3.79 -8.73 -18.21
C HIS A 168 2.88 -7.74 -17.46
N GLU A 169 3.19 -6.44 -17.48
CA GLU A 169 2.47 -5.41 -16.74
C GLU A 169 2.07 -4.27 -17.66
N SER A 170 0.75 -4.06 -17.74
CA SER A 170 0.16 -2.91 -18.41
C SER A 170 -1.08 -2.42 -17.67
N THR A 171 -1.51 -1.19 -17.94
CA THR A 171 -2.71 -0.59 -17.36
C THR A 171 -3.36 0.33 -18.37
N GLU A 172 -4.67 0.18 -18.55
CA GLU A 172 -5.49 1.12 -19.33
C GLU A 172 -5.90 2.29 -18.44
N MET A 173 -5.57 3.51 -18.86
CA MET A 173 -5.97 4.73 -18.14
C MET A 173 -7.43 5.07 -18.48
N PRO A 174 -8.31 5.46 -17.54
CA PRO A 174 -9.72 5.76 -17.86
C PRO A 174 -9.93 7.17 -18.44
N PHE A 175 -8.87 7.86 -18.86
CA PHE A 175 -8.93 9.25 -19.32
C PHE A 175 -8.37 9.42 -20.73
N ARG A 176 -8.75 10.53 -21.34
CA ARG A 176 -8.15 11.05 -22.57
C ARG A 176 -6.89 11.85 -22.23
N TYR A 177 -5.85 11.66 -23.04
CA TYR A 177 -4.59 12.39 -22.97
C TYR A 177 -4.25 13.05 -24.31
N VAL A 178 -3.44 14.11 -24.29
CA VAL A 178 -2.83 14.64 -25.51
C VAL A 178 -1.74 13.68 -25.97
N LYS A 179 -1.72 13.34 -27.26
CA LYS A 179 -0.70 12.49 -27.86
C LYS A 179 0.62 13.27 -28.04
N GLY A 180 1.69 12.76 -27.47
CA GLY A 180 3.05 13.27 -27.59
C GLY A 180 3.66 13.05 -28.97
N LYS A 181 4.80 13.69 -29.22
CA LYS A 181 5.55 13.55 -30.49
C LYS A 181 6.16 12.16 -30.65
N ASP A 182 6.43 11.49 -29.55
CA ASP A 182 6.86 10.09 -29.43
C ASP A 182 5.74 9.09 -29.71
N GLY A 183 4.49 9.56 -29.76
CA GLY A 183 3.30 8.74 -29.95
C GLY A 183 2.66 8.26 -28.65
N GLU A 184 3.25 8.58 -27.50
CA GLU A 184 2.81 8.21 -26.15
C GLU A 184 1.92 9.30 -25.53
N PRO A 185 1.17 9.02 -24.44
CA PRO A 185 0.40 10.06 -23.77
C PRO A 185 1.31 11.06 -23.06
N ILE A 186 1.04 12.37 -23.22
CA ILE A 186 1.72 13.41 -22.43
C ILE A 186 1.16 13.37 -21.00
N MET A 187 2.02 13.00 -20.06
CA MET A 187 1.73 12.86 -18.63
C MET A 187 2.66 13.76 -17.79
N PRO A 188 2.35 14.04 -16.51
CA PRO A 188 3.29 14.70 -15.61
C PRO A 188 4.63 13.94 -15.51
N GLU A 189 5.74 14.66 -15.34
CA GLU A 189 7.05 14.04 -15.09
C GLU A 189 6.98 13.14 -13.84
N ASP A 190 7.73 12.04 -13.82
CA ASP A 190 7.69 10.97 -12.80
C ASP A 190 6.37 10.19 -12.65
N SER A 191 5.35 10.50 -13.44
CA SER A 191 4.08 9.77 -13.41
C SER A 191 4.17 8.29 -13.80
N PRO A 192 4.96 7.80 -14.77
CA PRO A 192 4.97 6.36 -15.10
C PRO A 192 5.53 5.49 -13.95
N LYS A 193 6.46 6.03 -13.16
CA LYS A 193 7.04 5.34 -11.99
C LYS A 193 6.13 5.40 -10.75
N ARG A 194 5.27 6.42 -10.63
CA ARG A 194 4.34 6.62 -9.50
C ARG A 194 2.88 6.22 -9.81
N CYS A 195 2.51 6.07 -11.09
CA CYS A 195 1.19 5.58 -11.51
C CYS A 195 0.93 4.18 -10.99
N MET A 196 1.95 3.32 -10.93
CA MET A 196 1.87 2.03 -10.23
C MET A 196 1.38 2.17 -8.79
N ASN A 197 1.78 3.23 -8.09
CA ASN A 197 1.49 3.40 -6.67
C ASN A 197 0.13 4.06 -6.39
N LEU A 198 -0.40 4.79 -7.36
CA LEU A 198 -1.48 5.73 -7.11
C LEU A 198 -2.80 5.36 -7.81
N PHE A 199 -2.73 4.52 -8.84
CA PHE A 199 -3.93 3.95 -9.47
C PHE A 199 -4.78 3.11 -8.49
N PHE A 200 -4.16 2.56 -7.45
CA PHE A 200 -4.85 1.86 -6.37
C PHE A 200 -5.67 2.76 -5.44
N HIS A 201 -5.38 4.07 -5.39
CA HIS A 201 -6.07 5.00 -4.48
C HIS A 201 -7.21 5.80 -5.14
N ILE A 202 -7.17 6.05 -6.46
CA ILE A 202 -8.14 6.95 -7.13
C ILE A 202 -9.38 6.21 -7.67
N THR A 203 -9.33 4.90 -7.91
CA THR A 203 -10.43 4.18 -8.58
C THR A 203 -11.33 3.34 -7.67
N MET A 204 -11.11 3.32 -6.34
CA MET A 204 -11.76 2.29 -5.51
C MET A 204 -12.34 2.81 -4.21
N ASP A 205 -13.44 3.56 -4.30
CA ASP A 205 -14.43 3.55 -3.22
C ASP A 205 -14.87 2.08 -3.02
N GLY A 206 -14.29 1.42 -2.00
CA GLY A 206 -14.61 0.03 -1.66
C GLY A 206 -13.41 -0.93 -1.52
N VAL A 207 -12.23 -0.63 -2.08
CA VAL A 207 -11.02 -1.48 -1.91
C VAL A 207 -10.20 -1.02 -0.71
N PRO A 208 -9.67 -1.95 0.11
CA PRO A 208 -8.79 -1.58 1.22
C PRO A 208 -7.58 -0.78 0.73
N PRO A 209 -7.06 0.15 1.55
CA PRO A 209 -5.81 0.80 1.23
C PRO A 209 -4.72 -0.24 0.97
N LEU A 210 -3.93 -0.03 -0.07
CA LEU A 210 -2.74 -0.85 -0.30
C LEU A 210 -1.63 -0.46 0.69
N PHE A 211 -0.87 -1.47 1.10
CA PHE A 211 0.36 -1.26 1.86
C PHE A 211 1.56 -1.50 0.97
N GLU A 212 2.09 -0.43 0.39
CA GLU A 212 3.31 -0.48 -0.40
C GLU A 212 4.54 -0.55 0.49
N ILE A 213 5.39 -1.52 0.20
CA ILE A 213 6.60 -1.79 0.96
C ILE A 213 7.77 -1.74 0.00
N TYR A 214 8.63 -0.73 0.18
CA TYR A 214 9.88 -0.60 -0.57
C TYR A 214 11.04 -0.20 0.35
N PRO A 215 12.20 -0.90 0.30
CA PRO A 215 12.44 -2.11 -0.47
C PRO A 215 11.52 -3.28 -0.02
N PRO A 216 11.16 -4.22 -0.91
CA PRO A 216 10.21 -5.31 -0.64
C PRO A 216 10.79 -6.43 0.24
N LEU A 217 11.45 -6.03 1.33
CA LEU A 217 12.13 -6.84 2.30
C LEU A 217 11.81 -6.31 3.70
N ILE A 218 11.35 -7.19 4.60
CA ILE A 218 10.91 -6.80 5.95
C ILE A 218 11.30 -7.85 6.98
N ASN A 219 11.26 -7.50 8.26
CA ASN A 219 11.07 -8.52 9.29
C ASN A 219 9.59 -8.95 9.34
N THR A 220 9.31 -10.19 9.72
CA THR A 220 7.95 -10.60 10.09
C THR A 220 7.78 -10.54 11.62
N ALA A 221 6.54 -10.69 12.10
CA ALA A 221 6.26 -10.78 13.53
C ALA A 221 7.10 -11.89 14.18
N CYS A 222 8.02 -11.50 15.06
CA CYS A 222 9.01 -12.37 15.67
C CYS A 222 9.54 -11.79 17.00
N PRO A 223 10.32 -12.54 17.79
CA PRO A 223 10.83 -12.10 19.10
C PRO A 223 11.82 -10.92 19.02
N TRP A 224 12.52 -10.76 17.90
CA TRP A 224 13.48 -9.68 17.64
C TRP A 224 12.82 -8.38 17.18
N ALA A 225 11.56 -8.17 17.57
CA ALA A 225 10.74 -6.99 17.29
C ALA A 225 9.82 -6.72 18.51
N THR A 226 10.36 -6.88 19.72
CA THR A 226 9.59 -6.79 20.98
C THR A 226 9.78 -5.43 21.65
N THR A 227 11.01 -4.95 21.73
CA THR A 227 11.38 -3.71 22.46
C THR A 227 11.34 -2.48 21.55
N ILE A 228 11.34 -1.28 22.13
CA ILE A 228 11.44 -0.05 21.33
C ILE A 228 12.78 0.03 20.60
N GLU A 229 13.86 -0.48 21.20
CA GLU A 229 15.17 -0.57 20.58
C GLU A 229 15.13 -1.48 19.34
N ASP A 230 14.55 -2.68 19.45
CA ASP A 230 14.39 -3.59 18.30
C ASP A 230 13.66 -2.89 17.13
N LEU A 231 12.52 -2.26 17.44
CA LEU A 231 11.68 -1.60 16.44
C LEU A 231 12.37 -0.39 15.82
N ARG A 232 13.07 0.41 16.64
CA ARG A 232 13.80 1.59 16.17
C ARG A 232 14.97 1.18 15.27
N ASP A 233 15.71 0.13 15.61
CA ASP A 233 16.84 -0.32 14.82
C ASP A 233 16.39 -0.97 13.50
N LEU A 234 15.32 -1.77 13.53
CA LEU A 234 14.66 -2.28 12.32
C LEU A 234 14.16 -1.13 11.43
N TYR A 235 13.60 -0.08 12.02
CA TYR A 235 13.10 1.08 11.27
C TYR A 235 14.24 1.89 10.62
N LYS A 236 15.37 2.05 11.32
CA LYS A 236 16.53 2.76 10.79
C LYS A 236 17.30 1.99 9.72
N CYS A 237 17.14 0.67 9.63
CA CYS A 237 17.78 -0.15 8.60
C CYS A 237 17.28 0.26 7.19
N PRO A 238 18.12 0.78 6.28
CA PRO A 238 17.66 1.23 4.96
C PRO A 238 17.13 0.07 4.10
N SER A 239 17.69 -1.13 4.28
CA SER A 239 17.35 -2.34 3.53
C SER A 239 16.02 -2.98 3.94
N THR A 240 15.26 -2.37 4.87
CA THR A 240 13.90 -2.82 5.20
C THR A 240 12.86 -1.80 4.74
N GLY A 241 11.80 -2.24 4.07
CA GLY A 241 10.74 -1.35 3.57
C GLY A 241 9.60 -1.11 4.56
N ALA A 242 9.48 -1.94 5.58
CA ALA A 242 8.57 -1.78 6.71
C ALA A 242 9.05 -2.61 7.91
N VAL A 243 8.50 -2.33 9.09
CA VAL A 243 8.80 -3.07 10.33
C VAL A 243 7.54 -3.78 10.84
N THR A 244 7.62 -5.08 11.10
CA THR A 244 6.51 -5.83 11.69
C THR A 244 6.72 -6.00 13.20
N THR A 245 5.77 -5.61 14.04
CA THR A 245 5.87 -5.82 15.49
C THR A 245 5.74 -7.30 15.84
N ARG A 246 6.27 -7.72 17.01
CA ARG A 246 5.87 -9.00 17.59
C ARG A 246 4.35 -9.01 17.81
N THR A 247 3.72 -10.15 17.55
CA THR A 247 2.27 -10.29 17.72
C THR A 247 1.87 -10.01 19.17
N SER A 248 0.98 -9.03 19.35
CA SER A 248 0.49 -8.57 20.65
C SER A 248 -0.99 -8.87 20.85
N LEU A 249 -1.42 -8.90 22.12
CA LEU A 249 -2.84 -8.90 22.50
C LEU A 249 -3.17 -7.56 23.18
N ILE A 250 -4.45 -7.21 23.24
CA ILE A 250 -4.92 -6.03 23.99
C ILE A 250 -4.43 -6.09 25.44
N ALA A 251 -4.60 -7.23 26.11
CA ALA A 251 -4.19 -7.43 27.50
C ALA A 251 -2.75 -7.97 27.67
N GLY A 252 -2.00 -8.14 26.58
CA GLY A 252 -0.71 -8.84 26.61
C GLY A 252 -0.84 -10.36 26.74
N PHE A 253 0.28 -11.06 26.66
CA PHE A 253 0.37 -12.52 26.79
C PHE A 253 1.04 -12.91 28.10
N ASP A 254 0.52 -13.94 28.77
CA ASP A 254 1.12 -14.49 29.99
C ASP A 254 2.41 -15.28 29.66
N HIS A 255 3.49 -14.53 29.43
CA HIS A 255 4.78 -15.08 29.02
C HIS A 255 5.58 -15.57 30.23
N ASP A 256 5.69 -16.88 30.33
CA ASP A 256 6.62 -17.58 31.22
C ASP A 256 7.94 -17.97 30.49
N PRO A 257 9.11 -17.39 30.83
CA PRO A 257 10.41 -17.73 30.22
C PRO A 257 10.85 -19.19 30.44
N ALA A 258 10.31 -19.89 31.45
CA ALA A 258 10.60 -21.31 31.67
C ALA A 258 9.86 -22.23 30.68
N ARG A 259 8.77 -21.75 30.08
CA ARG A 259 7.92 -22.52 29.15
C ARG A 259 8.03 -22.04 27.71
N HIS A 260 8.15 -20.73 27.54
CA HIS A 260 8.17 -20.07 26.24
C HIS A 260 9.61 -19.86 25.81
N GLN A 261 10.15 -20.86 25.10
CA GLN A 261 11.56 -20.90 24.72
C GLN A 261 11.73 -21.09 23.22
N TYR A 262 12.95 -20.90 22.74
CA TYR A 262 13.35 -21.21 21.38
C TYR A 262 14.75 -21.82 21.38
N ALA A 263 15.06 -22.54 20.32
CA ALA A 263 16.38 -23.04 20.06
C ALA A 263 16.72 -22.85 18.58
N PHE A 264 17.95 -22.41 18.32
CA PHE A 264 18.53 -22.49 16.99
C PHE A 264 19.15 -23.86 16.77
N PHE A 265 19.05 -24.35 15.55
CA PHE A 265 19.65 -25.61 15.15
C PHE A 265 20.12 -25.54 13.71
N ASN A 266 20.88 -26.56 13.35
CA ASN A 266 21.38 -26.74 12.01
C ASN A 266 20.61 -27.89 11.35
N SER A 267 19.98 -27.60 10.21
CA SER A 267 19.20 -28.58 9.46
C SER A 267 20.04 -29.37 8.45
N THR A 268 21.34 -29.09 8.33
CA THR A 268 22.25 -29.72 7.36
C THR A 268 23.34 -30.50 8.05
N LEU A 269 23.74 -31.62 7.47
CA LEU A 269 24.86 -32.42 7.98
C LEU A 269 26.24 -31.92 7.53
N THR A 270 26.28 -30.94 6.61
CA THR A 270 27.49 -30.56 5.86
C THR A 270 28.12 -29.24 6.28
N SER A 271 27.40 -28.40 7.02
CA SER A 271 27.91 -27.12 7.55
C SER A 271 27.61 -27.05 9.03
N PRO A 272 28.50 -26.54 9.91
CA PRO A 272 28.20 -26.37 11.33
C PRO A 272 27.30 -25.15 11.61
N VAL A 273 26.98 -24.34 10.60
CA VAL A 273 26.26 -23.07 10.77
C VAL A 273 24.77 -23.32 11.02
N GLN A 274 24.25 -22.77 12.11
CA GLN A 274 22.81 -22.81 12.41
C GLN A 274 22.03 -22.01 11.36
N ASN A 275 20.91 -22.56 10.91
CA ASN A 275 20.09 -22.00 9.83
C ASN A 275 18.57 -22.20 10.07
N ALA A 276 18.22 -22.77 11.22
CA ALA A 276 16.86 -23.17 11.55
C ALA A 276 16.54 -22.83 13.02
N SER A 277 15.25 -22.77 13.33
CA SER A 277 14.78 -22.52 14.69
C SER A 277 13.57 -23.38 15.03
N LEU A 278 13.47 -23.82 16.29
CA LEU A 278 12.29 -24.41 16.88
C LEU A 278 11.84 -23.55 18.07
N ASN A 279 10.55 -23.25 18.22
CA ASN A 279 10.09 -22.38 19.31
C ASN A 279 8.71 -22.74 19.88
N SER A 280 8.52 -22.44 21.16
CA SER A 280 7.26 -22.49 21.92
C SER A 280 6.89 -21.13 22.50
N LEU A 281 7.27 -20.02 21.85
CA LEU A 281 7.33 -18.69 22.49
C LEU A 281 5.98 -18.02 22.82
N GLY A 282 4.88 -18.49 22.23
CA GLY A 282 3.58 -17.82 22.33
C GLY A 282 3.59 -16.43 21.71
N TYR A 283 2.97 -15.45 22.37
CA TYR A 283 2.85 -14.06 21.90
C TYR A 283 3.67 -13.08 22.74
N SER A 284 3.55 -11.79 22.47
CA SER A 284 4.25 -10.74 23.23
C SER A 284 3.66 -10.55 24.64
N PRO A 285 4.51 -10.45 25.69
CA PRO A 285 4.04 -10.03 27.01
C PRO A 285 3.57 -8.56 27.04
N LEU A 286 4.12 -7.72 26.17
CA LEU A 286 3.70 -6.32 26.03
C LEU A 286 2.35 -6.22 25.33
N THR A 287 1.53 -5.28 25.78
CA THR A 287 0.20 -4.98 25.23
C THR A 287 0.27 -4.29 23.87
N LEU A 288 -0.80 -4.37 23.08
CA LEU A 288 -0.94 -3.59 21.84
C LEU A 288 -0.69 -2.09 22.08
N GLU A 289 -1.23 -1.54 23.15
CA GLU A 289 -1.07 -0.11 23.48
C GLU A 289 0.40 0.26 23.73
N THR A 290 1.18 -0.65 24.34
CA THR A 290 2.62 -0.45 24.54
C THR A 290 3.35 -0.34 23.20
N TYR A 291 3.06 -1.24 22.24
CA TYR A 291 3.64 -1.18 20.90
C TYR A 291 3.26 0.11 20.17
N LEU A 292 2.00 0.54 20.27
CA LEU A 292 1.57 1.81 19.68
C LEU A 292 2.26 3.01 20.34
N GLY A 293 2.55 2.94 21.65
CA GLY A 293 3.39 3.93 22.34
C GLY A 293 4.82 3.99 21.79
N PHE A 294 5.45 2.83 21.54
CA PHE A 294 6.77 2.77 20.90
C PHE A 294 6.74 3.35 19.49
N ILE A 295 5.73 2.99 18.69
CA ILE A 295 5.54 3.51 17.34
C ILE A 295 5.35 5.04 17.34
N ARG A 296 4.54 5.60 18.25
CA ARG A 296 4.41 7.06 18.41
C ARG A 296 5.73 7.71 18.78
N THR A 297 6.52 7.09 19.65
CA THR A 297 7.85 7.60 20.04
C THR A 297 8.79 7.64 18.84
N ILE A 298 8.87 6.55 18.06
CA ILE A 298 9.68 6.48 16.83
C ILE A 298 9.20 7.51 15.80
N SER A 299 7.88 7.69 15.65
CA SER A 299 7.30 8.72 14.79
C SER A 299 7.70 10.13 15.22
N ALA A 300 7.72 10.42 16.52
CA ALA A 300 8.09 11.72 17.08
C ALA A 300 9.56 12.08 16.77
N ASP A 301 10.43 11.09 16.70
CA ASP A 301 11.86 11.25 16.36
C ASP A 301 12.09 11.64 14.87
N LEU A 302 11.09 11.50 14.00
CA LEU A 302 11.24 11.76 12.57
C LEU A 302 11.11 13.25 12.19
N PRO A 303 12.02 13.78 11.36
CA PRO A 303 11.96 15.18 10.93
C PRO A 303 10.84 15.46 9.92
N ALA A 304 10.38 14.45 9.18
CA ALA A 304 9.36 14.56 8.13
C ALA A 304 8.53 13.27 8.03
N ARG A 305 7.47 13.29 7.20
CA ARG A 305 6.72 12.08 6.85
C ARG A 305 7.60 11.10 6.08
N SER A 306 7.40 9.80 6.34
CA SER A 306 8.15 8.70 5.75
C SER A 306 7.20 7.71 5.07
N SER A 307 7.61 7.18 3.92
CA SER A 307 6.89 6.09 3.23
C SER A 307 7.09 4.74 3.92
N LYS A 308 8.18 4.56 4.66
CA LYS A 308 8.45 3.35 5.44
C LYS A 308 7.56 3.30 6.68
N GLY A 309 6.72 2.28 6.74
CA GLY A 309 5.70 2.11 7.78
C GLY A 309 5.94 0.98 8.77
N PHE A 310 4.92 0.72 9.58
CA PHE A 310 4.84 -0.42 10.48
C PHE A 310 3.66 -1.32 10.15
N ILE A 311 3.88 -2.64 10.26
CA ILE A 311 2.84 -3.65 10.32
C ILE A 311 2.65 -4.03 11.80
N VAL A 312 1.52 -3.67 12.39
CA VAL A 312 1.19 -4.00 13.77
C VAL A 312 0.53 -5.37 13.81
N SER A 313 1.27 -6.39 14.25
CA SER A 313 0.78 -7.77 14.33
C SER A 313 -0.02 -7.97 15.63
N VAL A 314 -1.24 -8.47 15.49
CA VAL A 314 -2.20 -8.67 16.60
C VAL A 314 -2.87 -10.03 16.54
N THR A 315 -3.36 -10.49 17.69
CA THR A 315 -4.21 -11.68 17.82
C THR A 315 -5.18 -11.48 18.98
N GLY A 316 -6.28 -12.25 19.01
CA GLY A 316 -7.28 -12.19 20.07
C GLY A 316 -8.58 -12.84 19.61
N THR A 317 -9.68 -12.59 20.31
CA THR A 317 -11.03 -12.93 19.83
C THR A 317 -11.44 -12.05 18.64
N PRO A 318 -12.52 -12.36 17.91
CA PRO A 318 -13.04 -11.48 16.87
C PRO A 318 -13.31 -10.04 17.35
N GLU A 319 -13.78 -9.88 18.59
CA GLU A 319 -14.00 -8.58 19.23
C GLU A 319 -12.67 -7.86 19.51
N ASP A 320 -11.65 -8.58 19.99
CA ASP A 320 -10.32 -8.02 20.19
C ASP A 320 -9.71 -7.54 18.86
N ILE A 321 -9.93 -8.27 17.76
CA ILE A 321 -9.45 -7.86 16.43
C ILE A 321 -10.15 -6.59 15.97
N ALA A 322 -11.48 -6.50 16.14
CA ALA A 322 -12.23 -5.29 15.82
C ALA A 322 -11.77 -4.08 16.65
N ALA A 323 -11.52 -4.27 17.95
CA ALA A 323 -11.01 -3.22 18.84
C ALA A 323 -9.57 -2.83 18.47
N SER A 324 -8.71 -3.80 18.17
CA SER A 324 -7.33 -3.58 17.74
C SER A 324 -7.28 -2.77 16.45
N TYR A 325 -8.11 -3.10 15.46
CA TYR A 325 -8.20 -2.36 14.20
C TYR A 325 -8.53 -0.89 14.44
N LYS A 326 -9.55 -0.58 15.25
CA LYS A 326 -9.93 0.80 15.58
C LYS A 326 -8.80 1.56 16.26
N LEU A 327 -8.09 0.92 17.19
CA LEU A 327 -6.98 1.54 17.91
C LEU A 327 -5.79 1.84 16.99
N ILE A 328 -5.44 0.91 16.11
CA ILE A 328 -4.34 1.09 15.14
C ILE A 328 -4.74 2.15 14.10
N ALA A 329 -5.96 2.11 13.57
CA ALA A 329 -6.46 3.08 12.61
C ALA A 329 -6.55 4.51 13.18
N SER A 330 -6.92 4.65 14.46
CA SER A 330 -6.82 5.93 15.17
C SER A 330 -5.37 6.38 15.28
N THR A 331 -4.46 5.49 15.69
CA THR A 331 -3.04 5.82 15.87
C THR A 331 -2.37 6.21 14.54
N ALA A 332 -2.81 5.62 13.42
CA ALA A 332 -2.29 5.91 12.09
C ALA A 332 -2.43 7.40 11.71
N GLN A 333 -3.41 8.11 12.29
CA GLN A 333 -3.63 9.53 12.06
C GLN A 333 -2.60 10.42 12.79
N ASP A 334 -2.05 9.91 13.89
CA ASP A 334 -1.16 10.65 14.78
C ASP A 334 0.33 10.45 14.47
N VAL A 335 0.65 9.57 13.51
CA VAL A 335 2.03 9.20 13.18
C VAL A 335 2.48 9.68 11.81
N ARG A 336 3.79 9.82 11.62
CA ARG A 336 4.41 10.38 10.42
C ARG A 336 4.73 9.34 9.35
N PHE A 337 4.15 8.14 9.43
CA PHE A 337 4.35 7.06 8.46
C PHE A 337 3.09 6.18 8.39
N PRO A 338 2.91 5.39 7.32
CA PRO A 338 1.75 4.52 7.22
C PRO A 338 1.79 3.38 8.25
N LEU A 339 0.61 2.99 8.73
CA LEU A 339 0.41 1.78 9.53
C LEU A 339 -0.45 0.79 8.76
N ALA A 340 -0.13 -0.49 8.92
CA ALA A 340 -0.97 -1.61 8.54
C ALA A 340 -1.21 -2.51 9.77
N MET A 341 -2.28 -3.28 9.76
CA MET A 341 -2.55 -4.31 10.76
C MET A 341 -2.31 -5.70 10.18
N GLU A 342 -1.69 -6.61 10.92
CA GLU A 342 -1.63 -8.04 10.56
C GLU A 342 -2.37 -8.85 11.62
N ILE A 343 -3.38 -9.63 11.22
CA ILE A 343 -4.10 -10.56 12.07
C ILE A 343 -3.37 -11.91 12.04
N ASN A 344 -2.81 -12.31 13.17
CA ASN A 344 -2.10 -13.58 13.30
C ASN A 344 -3.01 -14.68 13.88
N LEU A 345 -3.70 -15.41 13.00
CA LEU A 345 -4.56 -16.55 13.37
C LEU A 345 -3.89 -17.91 13.13
N SER A 346 -2.55 -17.95 13.16
CA SER A 346 -1.76 -19.09 12.68
C SER A 346 -0.84 -19.74 13.71
N CYS A 347 -0.82 -19.25 14.95
CA CYS A 347 0.12 -19.76 15.96
C CYS A 347 -0.15 -21.23 16.32
N PRO A 348 0.83 -22.14 16.10
CA PRO A 348 0.64 -23.57 16.38
C PRO A 348 0.79 -23.92 17.87
N ASN A 349 1.18 -22.95 18.71
CA ASN A 349 1.58 -23.19 20.10
C ASN A 349 0.43 -22.96 21.11
N ILE A 350 -0.82 -22.81 20.63
CA ILE A 350 -2.00 -22.67 21.49
C ILE A 350 -2.60 -24.05 21.78
N PRO A 351 -2.71 -24.48 23.06
CA PRO A 351 -3.20 -25.81 23.39
C PRO A 351 -4.62 -26.09 22.89
N ASN A 352 -4.84 -27.31 22.37
CA ASN A 352 -6.16 -27.92 22.12
C ASN A 352 -7.09 -27.23 21.10
N ARG A 353 -6.60 -26.26 20.31
CA ARG A 353 -7.36 -25.71 19.18
C ARG A 353 -6.47 -25.60 17.95
N PRO A 354 -6.87 -26.14 16.78
CA PRO A 354 -6.18 -25.82 15.55
C PRO A 354 -6.27 -24.30 15.30
N PRO A 355 -5.23 -23.68 14.72
CA PRO A 355 -5.28 -22.29 14.29
C PRO A 355 -6.59 -21.96 13.53
N PRO A 356 -7.29 -20.86 13.86
CA PRO A 356 -8.55 -20.49 13.22
C PRO A 356 -8.43 -20.39 11.68
N ALA A 357 -7.26 -20.00 11.18
CA ALA A 357 -6.98 -19.93 9.74
C ALA A 357 -6.90 -21.31 9.02
N TYR A 358 -7.10 -22.43 9.71
CA TYR A 358 -7.34 -23.74 9.10
C TYR A 358 -8.82 -24.03 8.82
N SER A 359 -9.74 -23.22 9.34
CA SER A 359 -11.19 -23.43 9.24
C SER A 359 -11.86 -22.23 8.57
N GLU A 360 -12.59 -22.49 7.48
CA GLU A 360 -13.38 -21.47 6.78
C GLU A 360 -14.41 -20.82 7.72
N GLN A 361 -15.07 -21.63 8.56
CA GLN A 361 -16.11 -21.15 9.48
C GLN A 361 -15.53 -20.16 10.51
N GLU A 362 -14.42 -20.54 11.14
CA GLU A 362 -13.77 -19.69 12.15
C GLU A 362 -13.25 -18.41 11.49
N LEU A 363 -12.52 -18.53 10.37
CA LEU A 363 -11.98 -17.38 9.65
C LEU A 363 -13.07 -16.39 9.22
N SER A 364 -14.23 -16.89 8.77
CA SER A 364 -15.37 -16.05 8.36
C SER A 364 -15.91 -15.19 9.52
N ILE A 365 -15.89 -15.68 10.75
CA ILE A 365 -16.31 -14.90 11.93
C ILE A 365 -15.37 -13.71 12.12
N TYR A 366 -14.06 -13.92 12.02
CA TYR A 366 -13.07 -12.84 12.13
C TYR A 366 -13.23 -11.81 11.01
N LEU A 367 -13.39 -12.26 9.75
CA LEU A 367 -13.57 -11.37 8.60
C LEU A 367 -14.86 -10.54 8.73
N THR A 368 -15.94 -11.12 9.29
CA THR A 368 -17.20 -10.40 9.54
C THR A 368 -17.02 -9.26 10.56
N HIS A 369 -16.39 -9.55 11.70
CA HIS A 369 -16.12 -8.53 12.73
C HIS A 369 -15.17 -7.44 12.21
N LEU A 370 -14.16 -7.83 11.44
CA LEU A 370 -13.26 -6.89 10.79
C LEU A 370 -14.02 -5.93 9.87
N ARG A 371 -14.91 -6.44 9.00
CA ARG A 371 -15.73 -5.60 8.10
C ARG A 371 -16.55 -4.57 8.88
N GLN A 372 -17.20 -5.00 9.95
CA GLN A 372 -17.98 -4.10 10.80
C GLN A 372 -17.10 -3.00 11.41
N ALA A 373 -15.89 -3.34 11.86
CA ALA A 373 -14.94 -2.37 12.40
C ALA A 373 -14.43 -1.40 11.31
N VAL A 374 -14.11 -1.90 10.11
CA VAL A 374 -13.68 -1.10 8.95
C VAL A 374 -14.77 -0.11 8.53
N ALA A 375 -16.04 -0.52 8.55
CA ALA A 375 -17.17 0.35 8.22
C ALA A 375 -17.41 1.48 9.24
N GLN A 376 -16.87 1.35 10.46
CA GLN A 376 -17.06 2.32 11.55
C GLN A 376 -15.94 3.37 11.64
N VAL A 377 -14.91 3.30 10.79
CA VAL A 377 -13.81 4.27 10.77
C VAL A 377 -13.75 5.01 9.44
N THR A 378 -13.37 6.28 9.49
CA THR A 378 -13.19 7.11 8.29
C THR A 378 -11.83 6.85 7.63
N ASN A 379 -10.77 6.80 8.45
CA ASN A 379 -9.41 6.53 8.00
C ASN A 379 -9.14 5.02 8.07
N ARG A 380 -9.24 4.36 6.92
CA ARG A 380 -8.96 2.94 6.79
C ARG A 380 -7.45 2.70 6.74
N ILE A 381 -7.03 1.56 7.25
CA ILE A 381 -5.65 1.08 7.14
C ILE A 381 -5.63 -0.28 6.42
N PRO A 382 -4.53 -0.64 5.75
CA PRO A 382 -4.37 -1.98 5.19
C PRO A 382 -4.43 -3.05 6.29
N VAL A 383 -5.08 -4.17 5.98
CA VAL A 383 -5.18 -5.32 6.92
C VAL A 383 -4.70 -6.58 6.24
N GLY A 384 -3.83 -7.33 6.90
CA GLY A 384 -3.35 -8.61 6.42
C GLY A 384 -3.70 -9.78 7.31
N LEU A 385 -3.60 -10.98 6.75
CA LEU A 385 -3.78 -12.24 7.47
C LEU A 385 -2.48 -13.06 7.42
N LYS A 386 -1.96 -13.43 8.60
CA LYS A 386 -0.81 -14.34 8.68
C LYS A 386 -1.28 -15.78 8.81
N THR A 387 -1.00 -16.59 7.80
CA THR A 387 -1.50 -17.96 7.66
C THR A 387 -0.51 -18.99 8.24
N PRO A 388 -1.01 -20.14 8.72
CA PRO A 388 -0.14 -21.25 9.06
C PRO A 388 0.36 -21.92 7.78
N PRO A 389 1.39 -22.79 7.84
CA PRO A 389 1.74 -23.61 6.70
C PRO A 389 0.61 -24.56 6.34
N TYR A 390 0.07 -24.44 5.13
CA TYR A 390 -0.86 -25.40 4.57
C TYR A 390 -0.11 -26.55 3.91
N THR A 391 -0.63 -27.76 4.12
CA THR A 391 0.00 -29.03 3.73
C THR A 391 -0.88 -29.87 2.81
N TYR A 392 -2.16 -29.52 2.65
CA TYR A 392 -3.09 -30.20 1.74
C TYR A 392 -4.10 -29.22 1.13
N ALA A 393 -4.64 -29.57 -0.05
CA ALA A 393 -5.37 -28.67 -0.94
C ALA A 393 -6.60 -27.97 -0.29
N THR A 394 -7.36 -28.68 0.55
CA THR A 394 -8.59 -28.11 1.13
C THR A 394 -8.34 -26.94 2.07
N GLN A 395 -7.16 -26.84 2.69
CA GLN A 395 -6.82 -25.69 3.53
C GLN A 395 -6.71 -24.40 2.71
N TYR A 396 -6.11 -24.48 1.52
CA TYR A 396 -6.05 -23.36 0.59
C TYR A 396 -7.44 -22.97 0.10
N GLN A 397 -8.28 -23.96 -0.23
CA GLN A 397 -9.65 -23.71 -0.64
C GLN A 397 -10.46 -23.01 0.45
N SER A 398 -10.35 -23.45 1.71
CA SER A 398 -11.02 -22.81 2.85
C SER A 398 -10.59 -21.37 3.07
N LEU A 399 -9.30 -21.06 2.91
CA LEU A 399 -8.81 -19.67 2.97
C LEU A 399 -9.46 -18.82 1.88
N ILE A 400 -9.38 -19.26 0.62
CA ILE A 400 -9.86 -18.48 -0.52
C ILE A 400 -11.38 -18.33 -0.48
N SER A 401 -12.11 -19.40 -0.14
CA SER A 401 -13.57 -19.36 0.05
C SER A 401 -13.99 -18.37 1.14
N ALA A 402 -13.30 -18.34 2.29
CA ALA A 402 -13.58 -17.36 3.35
C ALA A 402 -13.32 -15.92 2.89
N LEU A 403 -12.23 -15.68 2.16
CA LEU A 403 -11.91 -14.35 1.60
C LEU A 403 -12.95 -13.90 0.57
N GLU A 404 -13.43 -14.82 -0.29
CA GLU A 404 -14.49 -14.54 -1.26
C GLU A 404 -15.81 -14.22 -0.56
N ALA A 405 -16.19 -15.00 0.46
CA ALA A 405 -17.42 -14.78 1.23
C ALA A 405 -17.37 -13.46 2.03
N ALA A 406 -16.18 -12.93 2.31
CA ALA A 406 -16.02 -11.63 2.94
C ALA A 406 -16.26 -10.45 1.99
N VAL A 407 -16.32 -10.65 0.68
CA VAL A 407 -16.67 -9.60 -0.28
C VAL A 407 -18.17 -9.24 -0.10
N PRO A 408 -18.55 -7.97 0.11
CA PRO A 408 -19.95 -7.56 0.19
C PRO A 408 -20.75 -7.94 -1.06
N ASP A 409 -21.98 -8.42 -0.89
CA ASP A 409 -22.91 -8.61 -2.01
C ASP A 409 -23.31 -7.27 -2.63
N ASP A 410 -23.55 -7.28 -3.95
CA ASP A 410 -24.07 -6.16 -4.74
C ASP A 410 -25.54 -5.93 -4.33
N ASP A 411 -25.78 -5.23 -3.21
CA ASP A 411 -27.13 -4.90 -2.77
C ASP A 411 -27.75 -3.94 -3.80
N GLY A 412 -28.54 -4.49 -4.72
CA GLY A 412 -29.14 -3.82 -5.88
C GLY A 412 -30.16 -2.70 -5.58
N GLY A 413 -29.93 -1.91 -4.54
CA GLY A 413 -30.69 -0.73 -4.18
C GLY A 413 -30.16 0.54 -4.85
N CYS A 414 -30.96 1.07 -5.78
CA CYS A 414 -30.99 2.45 -6.25
C CYS A 414 -29.65 3.23 -6.30
N GLY A 415 -28.89 3.08 -7.40
CA GLY A 415 -28.22 4.24 -8.02
C GLY A 415 -26.71 4.43 -7.82
N GLY A 416 -25.94 3.40 -7.45
CA GLY A 416 -24.47 3.48 -7.46
C GLY A 416 -23.85 2.15 -7.89
N ASN A 417 -22.89 2.20 -8.82
CA ASN A 417 -22.19 1.04 -9.38
C ASN A 417 -21.04 0.54 -8.46
N GLU A 418 -21.22 0.57 -7.13
CA GLU A 418 -20.13 0.36 -6.16
C GLU A 418 -20.16 -1.06 -5.58
N ARG A 419 -19.39 -1.97 -6.19
CA ARG A 419 -19.12 -3.31 -5.63
C ARG A 419 -18.09 -3.22 -4.53
N GLY A 420 -18.42 -3.70 -3.33
CA GLY A 420 -17.46 -3.79 -2.23
C GLY A 420 -16.34 -4.81 -2.51
N ALA A 421 -15.22 -4.69 -1.80
CA ALA A 421 -14.09 -5.61 -1.92
C ALA A 421 -13.77 -6.36 -0.63
N CYS A 422 -12.90 -7.36 -0.72
CA CYS A 422 -12.39 -8.08 0.44
C CYS A 422 -11.70 -7.09 1.39
N PRO A 423 -11.92 -7.15 2.72
CA PRO A 423 -11.28 -6.25 3.68
C PRO A 423 -9.77 -6.52 3.88
N ILE A 424 -9.24 -7.58 3.27
CA ILE A 424 -7.85 -8.00 3.41
C ILE A 424 -7.02 -7.43 2.25
N SER A 425 -5.95 -6.70 2.57
CA SER A 425 -4.98 -6.14 1.62
C SER A 425 -3.79 -7.06 1.38
N PHE A 426 -3.44 -7.96 2.31
CA PHE A 426 -2.31 -8.87 2.14
C PHE A 426 -2.39 -10.18 2.92
N ILE A 427 -1.67 -11.20 2.47
CA ILE A 427 -1.55 -12.49 3.14
C ILE A 427 -0.07 -12.76 3.43
N THR A 428 0.28 -12.99 4.70
CA THR A 428 1.62 -13.39 5.13
C THR A 428 1.71 -14.91 5.19
N ALA A 429 2.41 -15.52 4.23
CA ALA A 429 2.57 -16.96 4.08
C ALA A 429 4.06 -17.34 4.21
N THR A 430 4.53 -17.97 5.29
CA THR A 430 3.75 -18.63 6.37
C THR A 430 4.31 -18.37 7.76
N ASN A 431 3.51 -18.67 8.78
CA ASN A 431 3.98 -18.87 10.16
C ASN A 431 4.83 -20.16 10.27
N THR A 432 5.32 -20.47 11.47
CA THR A 432 6.13 -21.67 11.74
C THR A 432 5.31 -22.96 11.62
N LEU A 433 5.94 -24.07 11.22
CA LEU A 433 5.29 -25.38 11.18
C LEU A 433 5.23 -26.01 12.57
N GLY A 434 4.03 -26.20 13.10
CA GLY A 434 3.80 -26.80 14.41
C GLY A 434 4.17 -28.29 14.50
N SER A 435 4.07 -28.83 15.70
CA SER A 435 4.26 -30.27 15.98
C SER A 435 5.62 -30.83 15.56
N CYS A 436 6.64 -29.98 15.53
CA CYS A 436 8.01 -30.41 15.24
C CYS A 436 8.77 -30.67 16.54
N LEU A 437 9.69 -31.63 16.52
CA LEU A 437 10.50 -32.05 17.66
C LEU A 437 11.99 -31.93 17.32
N LEU A 438 12.77 -31.34 18.23
CA LEU A 438 14.22 -31.33 18.18
C LEU A 438 14.76 -32.04 19.43
N LEU A 439 15.67 -32.99 19.24
CA LEU A 439 16.27 -33.78 20.32
C LEU A 439 17.72 -33.36 20.54
N SER A 440 18.13 -33.26 21.80
CA SER A 440 19.54 -33.14 22.19
C SER A 440 20.19 -34.53 22.19
N PRO A 441 21.41 -34.67 21.65
CA PRO A 441 22.15 -35.92 21.78
C PRO A 441 22.48 -36.20 23.25
N PRO A 442 22.60 -37.48 23.65
CA PRO A 442 23.00 -37.83 25.00
C PRO A 442 24.41 -37.32 25.31
N PRO A 443 24.72 -37.00 26.60
CA PRO A 443 26.04 -36.54 26.97
C PRO A 443 27.10 -37.60 26.63
N PRO A 444 28.25 -37.21 26.06
CA PRO A 444 29.27 -38.14 25.57
C PRO A 444 29.88 -39.00 26.69
N SER A 445 29.76 -38.57 27.95
CA SER A 445 30.22 -39.33 29.12
C SER A 445 29.37 -40.56 29.43
N SER A 446 28.13 -40.64 28.94
CA SER A 446 27.17 -41.66 29.38
C SER A 446 26.10 -41.99 28.30
N PRO A 447 26.49 -42.43 27.08
CA PRO A 447 25.58 -42.60 25.95
C PRO A 447 24.43 -43.62 26.17
N ASP A 448 24.64 -44.63 27.02
CA ASP A 448 23.67 -45.70 27.26
C ASP A 448 22.72 -45.44 28.45
N SER A 449 22.94 -44.38 29.24
CA SER A 449 22.21 -44.14 30.51
C SER A 449 21.25 -42.96 30.48
N HIS A 450 21.27 -42.15 29.42
CA HIS A 450 20.33 -41.05 29.21
C HIS A 450 19.81 -41.06 27.76
N PRO A 451 18.53 -41.33 27.51
CA PRO A 451 17.98 -41.22 26.15
C PRO A 451 17.99 -39.76 25.69
N ALA A 452 18.01 -39.55 24.36
CA ALA A 452 17.91 -38.21 23.78
C ALA A 452 16.67 -37.47 24.30
N SER A 453 16.85 -36.24 24.75
CA SER A 453 15.78 -35.43 25.36
C SER A 453 15.33 -34.31 24.43
N PRO A 454 14.05 -33.90 24.47
CA PRO A 454 13.62 -32.72 23.74
C PRO A 454 14.40 -31.47 24.14
N VAL A 455 14.69 -30.60 23.17
CA VAL A 455 15.37 -29.32 23.40
C VAL A 455 14.42 -28.30 24.05
N LEU A 456 13.13 -28.33 23.71
CA LEU A 456 12.13 -27.45 24.29
C LEU A 456 11.48 -28.06 25.55
N PRO A 457 10.99 -27.23 26.49
CA PRO A 457 10.32 -27.70 27.70
C PRO A 457 8.94 -28.34 27.41
N GLY A 458 8.35 -28.97 28.44
CA GLY A 458 7.00 -29.54 28.35
C GLY A 458 6.94 -30.77 27.45
N SER A 459 6.09 -30.74 26.42
CA SER A 459 6.00 -31.83 25.43
C SER A 459 7.23 -31.90 24.51
N GLY A 460 8.07 -30.86 24.49
CA GLY A 460 9.20 -30.76 23.57
C GLY A 460 8.83 -30.34 22.15
N LEU A 461 7.53 -30.27 21.83
CA LEU A 461 7.03 -29.88 20.52
C LEU A 461 7.03 -28.36 20.37
N GLY A 462 7.33 -27.88 19.16
CA GLY A 462 7.28 -26.46 18.84
C GLY A 462 7.10 -26.17 17.35
N GLY A 463 7.06 -24.89 17.05
CA GLY A 463 7.02 -24.35 15.69
C GLY A 463 8.41 -24.31 15.06
N MET A 464 8.60 -25.04 13.97
CA MET A 464 9.83 -25.07 13.18
C MET A 464 9.83 -23.99 12.09
N ALA A 465 10.98 -23.34 11.92
CA ALA A 465 11.23 -22.34 10.90
C ALA A 465 12.71 -22.35 10.44
N GLY A 466 13.04 -21.44 9.52
CA GLY A 466 14.34 -21.36 8.88
C GLY A 466 14.45 -22.27 7.66
N ALA A 467 15.67 -22.64 7.27
CA ALA A 467 15.96 -23.40 6.06
C ALA A 467 15.04 -24.63 5.80
N PRO A 468 14.74 -25.51 6.80
CA PRO A 468 13.89 -26.69 6.56
C PRO A 468 12.43 -26.35 6.21
N LEU A 469 11.95 -25.15 6.55
CA LEU A 469 10.59 -24.70 6.21
C LEU A 469 10.50 -24.17 4.77
N HIS A 470 11.62 -23.75 4.17
CA HIS A 470 11.63 -22.97 2.94
C HIS A 470 10.83 -23.60 1.77
N PRO A 471 11.01 -24.90 1.42
CA PRO A 471 10.25 -25.49 0.32
C PRO A 471 8.73 -25.51 0.56
N LEU A 472 8.31 -25.74 1.81
CA LEU A 472 6.89 -25.69 2.18
C LEU A 472 6.33 -24.27 2.05
N SER A 473 7.09 -23.27 2.49
CA SER A 473 6.71 -21.85 2.35
C SER A 473 6.63 -21.42 0.89
N LEU A 474 7.55 -21.85 0.02
CA LEU A 474 7.48 -21.59 -1.42
C LEU A 474 6.19 -22.16 -2.02
N GLY A 475 5.83 -23.41 -1.68
CA GLY A 475 4.59 -24.03 -2.13
C GLY A 475 3.33 -23.30 -1.66
N ASN A 476 3.36 -22.76 -0.42
CA ASN A 476 2.26 -21.97 0.13
C ASN A 476 2.09 -20.65 -0.63
N VAL A 477 3.17 -19.88 -0.80
CA VAL A 477 3.18 -18.62 -1.55
C VAL A 477 2.70 -18.83 -2.97
N TYR A 478 3.26 -19.82 -3.67
CA TYR A 478 2.89 -20.15 -5.05
C TYR A 478 1.42 -20.51 -5.19
N THR A 479 0.91 -21.38 -4.31
CA THR A 479 -0.48 -21.83 -4.38
C THR A 479 -1.45 -20.69 -4.06
N ILE A 480 -1.16 -19.90 -3.02
CA ILE A 480 -2.01 -18.76 -2.63
C ILE A 480 -2.02 -17.70 -3.74
N ARG A 481 -0.86 -17.29 -4.28
CA ARG A 481 -0.77 -16.31 -5.37
C ARG A 481 -1.59 -16.78 -6.58
N ARG A 482 -1.37 -18.02 -7.03
CA ARG A 482 -2.10 -18.61 -8.15
C ARG A 482 -3.61 -18.60 -7.93
N MET A 483 -4.08 -19.00 -6.74
CA MET A 483 -5.51 -19.02 -6.44
C MET A 483 -6.11 -17.62 -6.33
N LEU A 484 -5.37 -16.62 -5.83
CA LEU A 484 -5.80 -15.23 -5.85
C LEU A 484 -5.92 -14.70 -7.30
N ASP A 485 -4.94 -14.98 -8.16
CA ASP A 485 -4.97 -14.61 -9.58
C ASP A 485 -6.18 -15.20 -10.32
N GLU A 486 -6.51 -16.47 -10.03
CA GLU A 486 -7.68 -17.15 -10.61
C GLU A 486 -9.03 -16.49 -10.27
N LYS A 487 -9.11 -15.70 -9.19
CA LYS A 487 -10.35 -15.00 -8.81
C LYS A 487 -10.57 -13.69 -9.56
N GLY A 488 -9.57 -13.20 -10.30
CA GLY A 488 -9.63 -11.95 -11.04
C GLY A 488 -9.66 -10.70 -10.15
N ASP A 489 -9.31 -9.56 -10.73
CA ASP A 489 -9.11 -8.29 -10.00
C ASP A 489 -10.37 -7.76 -9.31
N LYS A 490 -11.54 -8.16 -9.81
CA LYS A 490 -12.86 -7.73 -9.30
C LYS A 490 -13.31 -8.42 -8.02
N LYS A 491 -12.61 -9.46 -7.52
CA LYS A 491 -12.98 -10.18 -6.30
C LYS A 491 -11.86 -10.26 -5.27
N LEU A 492 -10.74 -10.87 -5.63
CA LEU A 492 -9.58 -11.07 -4.74
C LEU A 492 -8.23 -10.77 -5.42
N GLY A 493 -8.19 -10.62 -6.76
CA GLY A 493 -7.01 -10.64 -7.64
C GLY A 493 -5.73 -9.96 -7.14
N ARG A 494 -5.29 -8.88 -7.80
CA ARG A 494 -4.01 -8.23 -7.45
C ARG A 494 -4.05 -7.29 -6.24
N HIS A 495 -5.23 -6.91 -5.75
CA HIS A 495 -5.31 -6.06 -4.56
C HIS A 495 -4.87 -6.79 -3.28
N VAL A 496 -5.03 -8.13 -3.22
CA VAL A 496 -4.49 -8.94 -2.13
C VAL A 496 -3.04 -9.30 -2.45
N ARG A 497 -2.11 -8.65 -1.75
CA ARG A 497 -0.66 -8.89 -1.86
C ARG A 497 -0.25 -10.15 -1.11
N VAL A 498 0.85 -10.79 -1.48
CA VAL A 498 1.41 -11.97 -0.79
C VAL A 498 2.77 -11.65 -0.17
N VAL A 499 2.84 -11.59 1.16
CA VAL A 499 4.11 -11.50 1.91
C VAL A 499 4.67 -12.91 2.11
N GLY A 500 5.73 -13.26 1.38
CA GLY A 500 6.38 -14.57 1.43
C GLY A 500 7.39 -14.66 2.59
N VAL A 501 7.23 -15.67 3.44
CA VAL A 501 7.99 -15.86 4.68
C VAL A 501 8.31 -17.34 4.88
N GLY A 502 9.58 -17.62 5.20
CA GLY A 502 10.02 -18.95 5.62
C GLY A 502 11.36 -19.32 5.01
N GLY A 503 12.38 -19.46 5.86
CA GLY A 503 13.70 -19.95 5.47
C GLY A 503 14.50 -19.09 4.49
N VAL A 504 14.16 -17.82 4.34
CA VAL A 504 14.98 -16.86 3.59
C VAL A 504 16.11 -16.35 4.49
N SER A 505 17.33 -16.42 3.99
CA SER A 505 18.55 -15.99 4.71
C SER A 505 19.59 -15.30 3.83
N ASP A 506 19.36 -15.22 2.52
CA ASP A 506 20.29 -14.71 1.51
C ASP A 506 19.52 -14.26 0.25
N ALA A 507 20.24 -13.62 -0.69
CA ALA A 507 19.69 -13.13 -1.94
C ALA A 507 19.03 -14.23 -2.79
N ALA A 508 19.59 -15.44 -2.80
CA ALA A 508 19.04 -16.57 -3.55
C ALA A 508 17.69 -17.04 -2.96
N GLY A 509 17.58 -17.12 -1.63
CA GLY A 509 16.33 -17.42 -0.93
C GLY A 509 15.28 -16.34 -1.15
N TYR A 510 15.68 -15.07 -1.17
CA TYR A 510 14.81 -13.96 -1.52
C TYR A 510 14.28 -14.11 -2.96
N LYS A 511 15.16 -14.36 -3.94
CA LYS A 511 14.80 -14.57 -5.35
C LYS A 511 13.83 -15.74 -5.53
N ARG A 512 14.06 -16.87 -4.87
CA ARG A 512 13.11 -18.01 -4.88
C ARG A 512 11.75 -17.62 -4.33
N MET A 513 11.71 -16.86 -3.23
CA MET A 513 10.46 -16.40 -2.63
C MET A 513 9.70 -15.45 -3.56
N ARG A 514 10.38 -14.48 -4.18
CA ARG A 514 9.80 -13.60 -5.20
C ARG A 514 9.29 -14.39 -6.41
N ALA A 515 10.08 -15.33 -6.92
CA ALA A 515 9.72 -16.19 -8.05
C ALA A 515 8.51 -17.11 -7.75
N ALA A 516 8.32 -17.50 -6.49
CA ALA A 516 7.12 -18.22 -6.07
C ALA A 516 5.86 -17.34 -6.09
N GLY A 517 5.97 -16.03 -6.30
CA GLY A 517 4.84 -15.11 -6.34
C GLY A 517 4.71 -14.22 -5.12
N ALA A 518 5.75 -14.13 -4.28
CA ALA A 518 5.77 -13.16 -3.19
C ALA A 518 5.94 -11.74 -3.73
N ASP A 519 5.10 -10.86 -3.22
CA ASP A 519 5.10 -9.43 -3.43
C ASP A 519 6.13 -8.71 -2.55
N VAL A 520 6.31 -9.21 -1.33
CA VAL A 520 7.25 -8.74 -0.29
C VAL A 520 7.82 -9.96 0.40
N VAL A 521 9.09 -9.93 0.80
CA VAL A 521 9.75 -11.05 1.48
C VAL A 521 10.01 -10.71 2.95
N GLY A 522 9.58 -11.58 3.86
CA GLY A 522 9.74 -11.40 5.30
C GLY A 522 10.75 -12.36 5.93
N LEU A 523 11.53 -11.87 6.90
CA LEU A 523 12.55 -12.62 7.63
C LEU A 523 12.24 -12.72 9.13
N ALA A 524 12.61 -13.85 9.75
CA ALA A 524 12.60 -14.03 11.20
C ALA A 524 13.85 -14.78 11.67
N THR A 525 13.95 -16.09 11.40
CA THR A 525 15.07 -16.93 11.89
C THR A 525 16.44 -16.37 11.51
N ALA A 526 16.60 -15.86 10.29
CA ALA A 526 17.85 -15.26 9.84
C ALA A 526 18.18 -13.94 10.55
N LEU A 527 17.16 -13.11 10.85
CA LEU A 527 17.32 -11.92 11.70
C LEU A 527 17.79 -12.33 13.10
N GLY A 528 17.21 -13.39 13.67
CA GLY A 528 17.64 -13.91 14.96
C GLY A 528 19.07 -14.44 15.01
N LEU A 529 19.52 -15.08 13.93
CA LEU A 529 20.86 -15.67 13.84
C LEU A 529 21.95 -14.63 13.51
N ARG A 530 21.64 -13.64 12.67
CA ARG A 530 22.62 -12.74 12.05
C ARG A 530 22.42 -11.27 12.41
N GLY A 531 21.39 -10.94 13.18
CA GLY A 531 20.99 -9.57 13.44
C GLY A 531 20.58 -8.82 12.17
N LEU A 532 20.61 -7.49 12.24
CA LEU A 532 20.18 -6.61 11.15
C LEU A 532 21.05 -6.70 9.89
N GLY A 533 22.29 -7.21 10.01
CA GLY A 533 23.22 -7.35 8.89
C GLY A 533 22.66 -8.17 7.74
N VAL A 534 21.80 -9.17 8.02
CA VAL A 534 21.19 -10.02 7.00
C VAL A 534 20.40 -9.25 5.95
N PHE A 535 19.77 -8.13 6.32
CA PHE A 535 19.00 -7.33 5.36
C PHE A 535 19.91 -6.67 4.34
N ARG A 536 21.03 -6.09 4.79
CA ARG A 536 22.05 -5.50 3.92
C ARG A 536 22.72 -6.55 3.05
N ASP A 537 23.01 -7.72 3.61
CA ASP A 537 23.66 -8.81 2.87
C ASP A 537 22.75 -9.37 1.77
N ILE A 538 21.43 -9.41 2.02
CA ILE A 538 20.44 -9.77 0.99
C ILE A 538 20.40 -8.69 -0.09
N GLU A 539 20.22 -7.42 0.29
CA GLU A 539 20.15 -6.29 -0.65
C GLU A 539 21.39 -6.20 -1.54
N GLY A 540 22.60 -6.22 -0.96
CA GLY A 540 23.85 -6.19 -1.73
C GLY A 540 24.02 -7.38 -2.68
N GLY A 541 23.57 -8.58 -2.27
CA GLY A 541 23.58 -9.76 -3.14
C GLY A 541 22.56 -9.69 -4.29
N LEU A 542 21.57 -8.78 -4.24
CA LEU A 542 20.71 -8.48 -5.38
C LEU A 542 21.40 -7.54 -6.37
N GLU A 543 22.12 -6.53 -5.87
CA GLU A 543 22.82 -5.52 -6.68
C GLU A 543 24.04 -6.09 -7.43
N GLU A 544 24.85 -6.94 -6.78
CA GLU A 544 26.08 -7.52 -7.36
C GLU A 544 25.80 -8.37 -8.61
N GLU A 545 24.66 -9.07 -8.65
CA GLU A 545 24.29 -9.90 -9.81
C GLU A 545 23.67 -9.08 -10.96
N GLU A 546 22.98 -7.97 -10.68
CA GLU A 546 22.45 -7.07 -11.72
C GLU A 546 23.58 -6.33 -12.47
N GLY A 547 24.68 -6.00 -11.80
CA GLY A 547 25.88 -5.44 -12.43
C GLY A 547 26.67 -6.44 -13.30
N GLY A 548 26.52 -7.74 -13.07
CA GLY A 548 27.25 -8.81 -13.74
C GLY A 548 26.66 -9.29 -15.08
N SER A 549 25.43 -8.87 -15.42
CA SER A 549 24.72 -9.35 -16.63
C SER A 549 24.93 -8.47 -17.88
N SER A 550 25.89 -7.53 -17.86
CA SER A 550 26.18 -6.62 -18.98
C SER A 550 27.30 -7.09 -19.93
N GLY A 551 27.68 -8.36 -19.88
CA GLY A 551 28.69 -8.90 -20.79
C GLY A 551 28.53 -10.37 -21.07
N TRP A 552 27.65 -10.70 -22.02
CA TRP A 552 27.79 -11.76 -23.05
C TRP A 552 26.99 -11.39 -24.28
#